data_AF-A0A2X0J6R2-F1
#
_entry.id   AF-A0A2X0J6R2-F1
#
_cell.length_a   1.000
_cell.length_b   1.000
_cell.length_c   1.000
_cell.angle_alpha   90.00
_cell.angle_beta   90.00
_cell.angle_gamma   90.00
#
_symmetry.space_group_name_H-M   'P 1'
#
loop_
_entity.id
_entity.type
_entity.pdbx_description
1 polymer ?
#
loop_
_entity_poly.entity_id
_entity_poly.type
_entity_poly.pdbx_seq_one_letter_code
_entity_poly.pdbx_strand_id
1 'polypeptide(L)'
;ADGGEAVEEIVGGKGLGERTAELLGRELSADELFRSADPAARDLAEHTLTVLAMTLANLSAFADPARIVLGGGMMAAADVILPTLERLLAGATPFPPELRSARFRRDASLHGAVTLALDSLHPRGDRDSCRPRPTAPLGALR
;
A
#
# COMPACT_ATOMS: atom_id res chain seq x y z
N ALA A 1 12.08 -6.67 -24.83
CA ALA A 1 11.92 -6.48 -23.39
C ALA A 1 11.59 -5.01 -23.20
N ASP A 2 10.31 -4.66 -23.31
CA ASP A 2 9.87 -3.33 -22.91
C ASP A 2 10.15 -3.21 -21.41
N GLY A 3 10.86 -2.16 -21.02
CA GLY A 3 11.09 -1.86 -19.61
C GLY A 3 9.72 -1.69 -18.96
N GLY A 4 9.39 -2.54 -17.98
CA GLY A 4 8.14 -2.41 -17.25
C GLY A 4 8.05 -1.02 -16.65
N GLU A 5 6.89 -0.36 -16.82
CA GLU A 5 6.58 0.90 -16.16
C GLU A 5 6.85 0.77 -14.65
N ALA A 6 7.37 1.84 -14.06
CA ALA A 6 7.66 1.84 -12.63
C ALA A 6 6.36 1.69 -11.85
N VAL A 7 6.37 0.98 -10.71
CA VAL A 7 5.17 0.85 -9.85
C VAL A 7 4.59 2.22 -9.47
N GLU A 8 5.44 3.22 -9.26
CA GLU A 8 5.02 4.61 -8.98
C GLU A 8 4.27 5.26 -10.16
N GLU A 9 4.58 4.89 -11.39
CA GLU A 9 3.89 5.39 -12.60
C GLU A 9 2.51 4.75 -12.73
N ILE A 10 2.38 3.46 -12.39
CA ILE A 10 1.12 2.72 -12.47
C ILE A 10 0.17 3.04 -11.32
N VAL A 11 0.70 3.19 -10.11
CA VAL A 11 -0.08 3.28 -8.86
C VAL A 11 -0.04 4.68 -8.24
N GLY A 12 0.91 5.53 -8.64
CA GLY A 12 1.03 6.89 -8.12
C GLY A 12 -0.10 7.80 -8.58
N GLY A 13 -0.52 8.70 -7.69
CA GLY A 13 -1.64 9.60 -7.97
C GLY A 13 -1.44 10.50 -9.19
N LYS A 14 -0.19 10.90 -9.48
CA LYS A 14 0.15 11.67 -10.69
C LYS A 14 -0.06 10.83 -11.96
N GLY A 15 0.51 9.62 -12.00
CA GLY A 15 0.37 8.72 -13.14
C GLY A 15 -1.09 8.33 -13.40
N LEU A 16 -1.88 8.10 -12.35
CA LEU A 16 -3.32 7.89 -12.49
C LEU A 16 -4.07 9.10 -13.05
N GLY A 17 -3.72 10.31 -12.62
CA GLY A 17 -4.28 11.56 -13.16
C GLY A 17 -4.00 11.69 -14.67
N GLU A 18 -2.75 11.53 -15.07
CA GLU A 18 -2.31 11.59 -16.48
C GLU A 18 -3.02 10.53 -17.33
N ARG A 19 -3.08 9.27 -16.87
CA ARG A 19 -3.74 8.18 -17.59
C ARG A 19 -5.25 8.37 -17.73
N THR A 20 -5.90 8.91 -16.70
CA THR A 20 -7.34 9.23 -16.80
C THR A 20 -7.60 10.37 -17.77
N ALA A 21 -6.73 11.38 -17.81
CA ALA A 21 -6.81 12.44 -18.81
C ALA A 21 -6.67 11.91 -20.25
N GLU A 22 -5.73 10.99 -20.48
CA GLU A 22 -5.53 10.36 -21.78
C GLU A 22 -6.71 9.47 -22.20
N LEU A 23 -7.23 8.65 -21.29
CA LEU A 23 -8.28 7.68 -21.59
C LEU A 23 -9.68 8.30 -21.66
N LEU A 24 -9.96 9.31 -20.82
CA LEU A 24 -11.30 9.85 -20.59
C LEU A 24 -11.44 11.33 -20.99
N GLY A 25 -10.35 11.96 -21.45
CA GLY A 25 -10.31 13.38 -21.81
C GLY A 25 -10.36 14.34 -20.62
N ARG A 26 -10.23 13.83 -19.38
CA ARG A 26 -10.19 14.63 -18.14
C ARG A 26 -9.46 13.89 -17.04
N GLU A 27 -8.75 14.62 -16.19
CA GLU A 27 -8.17 14.06 -14.98
C GLU A 27 -9.26 13.66 -13.98
N LEU A 28 -9.12 12.48 -13.39
CA LEU A 28 -9.89 12.04 -12.23
C LEU A 28 -9.02 12.07 -10.98
N SER A 29 -9.61 12.49 -9.87
CA SER A 29 -9.06 12.14 -8.55
C SER A 29 -9.14 10.63 -8.33
N ALA A 30 -8.33 10.11 -7.41
CA ALA A 30 -8.41 8.71 -7.02
C ALA A 30 -9.83 8.32 -6.53
N ASP A 31 -10.49 9.22 -5.81
CA ASP A 31 -11.85 9.03 -5.31
C ASP A 31 -12.86 8.79 -6.45
N GLU A 32 -12.78 9.63 -7.50
CA GLU A 32 -13.60 9.52 -8.69
C GLU A 32 -13.26 8.29 -9.52
N LEU A 33 -11.97 7.99 -9.70
CA LEU A 33 -11.51 6.82 -10.46
C LEU A 33 -12.06 5.52 -9.87
N PHE A 34 -11.83 5.28 -8.57
CA PHE A 34 -12.22 4.02 -7.92
C PHE A 34 -13.73 3.87 -7.71
N ARG A 35 -14.52 4.93 -7.93
CA ARG A 35 -15.99 4.89 -7.89
C ARG A 35 -16.65 5.06 -9.26
N SER A 36 -15.85 5.19 -10.31
CA SER A 36 -16.38 5.45 -11.64
C SER A 36 -17.20 4.27 -12.16
N ALA A 37 -18.34 4.60 -12.78
CA ALA A 37 -19.12 3.64 -13.56
C ALA A 37 -18.67 3.56 -15.03
N ASP A 38 -17.70 4.37 -15.45
CA ASP A 38 -17.15 4.31 -16.80
C ASP A 38 -16.33 3.01 -16.97
N PRO A 39 -16.56 2.19 -18.02
CA PRO A 39 -15.82 0.95 -18.23
C PRO A 39 -14.30 1.13 -18.30
N ALA A 40 -13.80 2.16 -19.00
CA ALA A 40 -12.36 2.38 -19.12
C ALA A 40 -11.74 2.84 -17.79
N ALA A 41 -12.48 3.62 -16.99
CA ALA A 41 -12.06 3.98 -15.64
C ALA A 41 -12.01 2.75 -14.70
N ARG A 42 -12.98 1.83 -14.82
CA ARG A 42 -12.96 0.59 -14.03
C ARG A 42 -11.80 -0.31 -14.42
N ASP A 43 -11.56 -0.51 -15.71
CA ASP A 43 -10.45 -1.32 -16.20
C ASP A 43 -9.11 -0.77 -15.70
N LEU A 44 -8.93 0.56 -15.72
CA LEU A 44 -7.76 1.22 -15.15
C LEU A 44 -7.65 0.98 -13.64
N ALA A 45 -8.74 1.19 -12.90
CA ALA A 45 -8.77 1.00 -11.45
C ALA A 45 -8.45 -0.45 -11.05
N GLU A 46 -9.03 -1.44 -11.73
CA GLU A 46 -8.79 -2.86 -11.51
C GLU A 46 -7.34 -3.25 -11.81
N HIS A 47 -6.80 -2.75 -12.92
CA HIS A 47 -5.39 -2.96 -13.27
C HIS A 47 -4.46 -2.37 -12.20
N THR A 48 -4.70 -1.13 -11.76
CA THR A 48 -3.93 -0.49 -10.70
C THR A 48 -3.96 -1.28 -9.40
N LEU A 49 -5.14 -1.75 -8.96
CA LEU A 49 -5.25 -2.56 -7.73
C LEU A 49 -4.60 -3.92 -7.86
N THR A 50 -4.61 -4.52 -9.04
CA THR A 50 -3.92 -5.79 -9.31
C THR A 50 -2.41 -5.63 -9.17
N VAL A 51 -1.84 -4.60 -9.82
CA VAL A 51 -0.40 -4.29 -9.72
C VAL A 51 -0.01 -3.94 -8.29
N LEU A 52 -0.83 -3.15 -7.59
CA LEU A 52 -0.61 -2.84 -6.18
C LEU A 52 -0.63 -4.10 -5.31
N ALA A 53 -1.62 -4.98 -5.48
CA ALA A 53 -1.71 -6.22 -4.71
C ALA A 53 -0.52 -7.14 -4.95
N MET A 54 -0.04 -7.27 -6.19
CA MET A 54 1.17 -8.02 -6.51
C MET A 54 2.41 -7.40 -5.83
N THR A 55 2.51 -6.08 -5.83
CA THR A 55 3.61 -5.37 -5.16
C THR A 55 3.58 -5.62 -3.65
N LEU A 56 2.40 -5.56 -3.04
CA LEU A 56 2.22 -5.82 -1.61
C LEU A 56 2.48 -7.29 -1.25
N ALA A 57 2.09 -8.24 -2.10
CA ALA A 57 2.39 -9.67 -1.91
C ALA A 57 3.90 -9.93 -1.96
N ASN A 58 4.61 -9.34 -2.93
CA ASN A 58 6.06 -9.43 -3.03
C ASN A 58 6.75 -8.81 -1.82
N LEU A 59 6.30 -7.63 -1.38
CA LEU A 59 6.80 -6.98 -0.17
C LEU A 59 6.55 -7.84 1.07
N SER A 60 5.39 -8.50 1.14
CA SER A 60 5.04 -9.39 2.25
C SER A 60 5.95 -10.61 2.29
N ALA A 61 6.22 -11.23 1.14
CA ALA A 61 7.15 -12.36 1.04
C ALA A 61 8.60 -11.97 1.40
N PHE A 62 8.99 -10.73 1.12
CA PHE A 62 10.33 -10.24 1.40
C PHE A 62 10.54 -9.84 2.88
N ALA A 63 9.58 -9.10 3.46
CA ALA A 63 9.75 -8.47 4.77
C ALA A 63 8.95 -9.12 5.91
N ASP A 64 8.02 -10.03 5.61
CA ASP A 64 7.10 -10.67 6.55
C ASP A 64 6.43 -9.69 7.56
N PRO A 65 5.80 -8.61 7.09
CA PRO A 65 5.19 -7.63 7.99
C PRO A 65 3.87 -8.17 8.55
N ALA A 66 3.64 -7.99 9.86
CA ALA A 66 2.32 -8.26 10.44
C ALA A 66 1.23 -7.27 9.94
N ARG A 67 1.62 -6.07 9.49
CA ARG A 67 0.71 -5.01 9.07
C ARG A 67 1.33 -4.11 8.01
N ILE A 68 0.52 -3.68 7.04
CA ILE A 68 0.87 -2.66 6.06
C ILE A 68 -0.10 -1.48 6.21
N VAL A 69 0.47 -0.28 6.30
CA VAL A 69 -0.30 0.97 6.39
C VAL A 69 -0.16 1.74 5.08
N LEU A 70 -1.28 1.99 4.41
CA LEU A 70 -1.35 2.72 3.14
C LEU A 70 -1.69 4.18 3.38
N GLY A 71 -0.95 5.09 2.74
CA GLY A 71 -1.15 6.53 2.81
C GLY A 71 -1.34 7.16 1.43
N GLY A 72 -1.30 8.49 1.39
CA GLY A 72 -1.39 9.25 0.13
C GLY A 72 -2.82 9.52 -0.35
N GLY A 73 -2.94 10.18 -1.50
CA GLY A 73 -4.21 10.68 -2.04
C GLY A 73 -5.22 9.57 -2.37
N MET A 74 -4.75 8.36 -2.71
CA MET A 74 -5.62 7.21 -2.97
C MET A 74 -6.46 6.79 -1.77
N MET A 75 -5.99 7.04 -0.55
CA MET A 75 -6.74 6.73 0.67
C MET A 75 -7.98 7.61 0.87
N ALA A 76 -8.31 8.51 -0.06
CA ALA A 76 -9.64 9.09 -0.17
C ALA A 76 -10.72 8.01 -0.43
N ALA A 77 -10.40 6.98 -1.24
CA ALA A 77 -11.28 5.83 -1.52
C ALA A 77 -10.92 4.58 -0.71
N ALA A 78 -10.44 4.74 0.53
CA ALA A 78 -9.95 3.62 1.34
C ALA A 78 -11.01 2.52 1.58
N ASP A 79 -12.27 2.90 1.70
CA ASP A 79 -13.43 2.02 1.82
C ASP A 79 -13.65 1.10 0.61
N VAL A 80 -13.15 1.48 -0.57
CA VAL A 80 -13.19 0.66 -1.79
C VAL A 80 -11.88 -0.10 -1.99
N ILE A 81 -10.75 0.59 -1.78
CA ILE A 81 -9.41 0.07 -2.05
C ILE A 81 -9.04 -1.04 -1.06
N LEU A 82 -9.19 -0.81 0.25
CA LEU A 82 -8.72 -1.76 1.27
C LEU A 82 -9.42 -3.13 1.15
N PRO A 83 -10.75 -3.23 1.08
CA PRO A 83 -11.39 -4.53 0.93
C PRO A 83 -10.99 -5.26 -0.35
N THR A 84 -10.74 -4.51 -1.43
CA THR A 84 -10.30 -5.11 -2.70
C THR A 84 -8.88 -5.67 -2.60
N LEU A 85 -7.96 -4.92 -2.01
CA LEU A 85 -6.58 -5.39 -1.77
C LEU A 85 -6.54 -6.57 -0.80
N GLU A 86 -7.35 -6.55 0.26
CA GLU A 86 -7.47 -7.66 1.22
C GLU A 86 -7.89 -8.97 0.51
N ARG A 87 -8.89 -8.90 -0.37
CA ARG A 87 -9.31 -10.07 -1.18
C ARG A 87 -8.19 -10.57 -2.10
N LEU A 88 -7.50 -9.66 -2.79
CA LEU A 88 -6.42 -10.02 -3.72
C LEU A 88 -5.23 -10.65 -2.96
N LEU A 89 -4.86 -10.10 -1.81
CA LEU A 89 -3.76 -10.62 -0.98
C LEU A 89 -4.06 -11.97 -0.34
N ALA A 90 -5.32 -12.21 0.06
CA ALA A 90 -5.75 -13.51 0.58
C ALA A 90 -5.58 -14.63 -0.46
N GLY A 91 -5.67 -14.31 -1.76
CA GLY A 91 -5.38 -15.25 -2.85
C GLY A 91 -3.91 -15.36 -3.22
N ALA A 92 -3.08 -14.37 -2.87
CA ALA A 92 -1.69 -14.28 -3.31
C ALA A 92 -0.67 -14.72 -2.23
N THR A 93 -1.06 -14.78 -0.96
CA THR A 93 -0.16 -15.09 0.16
C THR A 93 -0.84 -16.00 1.18
N PRO A 94 -0.11 -16.95 1.82
CA PRO A 94 -0.70 -17.83 2.82
C PRO A 94 -1.05 -17.11 4.14
N PHE A 95 -0.33 -16.04 4.46
CA PHE A 95 -0.51 -15.25 5.68
C PHE A 95 -0.58 -13.76 5.29
N PRO A 96 -1.74 -13.27 4.82
CA PRO A 96 -1.86 -11.89 4.37
C PRO A 96 -1.69 -10.92 5.55
N PRO A 97 -0.90 -9.83 5.38
CA PRO A 97 -0.76 -8.83 6.42
C PRO A 97 -2.07 -8.07 6.63
N GLU A 98 -2.25 -7.54 7.83
CA GLU A 98 -3.36 -6.62 8.09
C GLU A 98 -3.16 -5.32 7.30
N LEU A 99 -4.16 -4.90 6.51
CA LEU A 99 -4.13 -3.62 5.80
C LEU A 99 -4.84 -2.53 6.60
N ARG A 100 -4.26 -1.33 6.65
CA ARG A 100 -4.88 -0.16 7.28
C ARG A 100 -4.63 1.11 6.48
N SER A 101 -5.56 2.05 6.58
CA SER A 101 -5.31 3.42 6.13
C SER A 101 -4.47 4.18 7.17
N ALA A 102 -3.57 5.03 6.70
CA ALA A 102 -2.77 5.90 7.54
C ALA A 102 -3.67 6.91 8.28
N ARG A 103 -3.49 6.99 9.61
CA ARG A 103 -4.20 7.95 10.46
C ARG A 103 -3.82 9.40 10.12
N PHE A 104 -2.53 9.67 9.97
CA PHE A 104 -2.00 10.99 9.68
C PHE A 104 -1.89 11.16 8.17
N ARG A 105 -2.81 11.91 7.57
CA ARG A 105 -2.91 11.98 6.10
C ARG A 105 -1.98 13.03 5.50
N ARG A 106 -1.87 14.22 6.12
CA ARG A 106 -1.09 15.35 5.59
C ARG A 106 0.10 15.75 6.47
N ASP A 107 0.09 15.29 7.72
CA ASP A 107 1.00 15.71 8.78
C ASP A 107 1.89 14.56 9.30
N ALA A 108 1.80 13.36 8.71
CA ALA A 108 2.60 12.20 9.13
C ALA A 108 4.10 12.52 9.25
N SER A 109 4.64 13.24 8.27
CA SER A 109 6.05 13.64 8.26
C SER A 109 6.42 14.57 9.42
N LEU A 110 5.49 15.45 9.84
CA LEU A 110 5.70 16.34 10.99
C LEU A 110 5.70 15.54 12.29
N HIS A 111 4.74 14.64 12.48
CA HIS A 111 4.70 13.73 13.64
C HIS A 111 5.96 12.86 13.70
N GLY A 112 6.41 12.35 12.56
CA GLY A 112 7.65 11.58 12.44
C GLY A 112 8.88 12.40 12.84
N ALA A 113 9.02 13.63 12.32
CA ALA A 113 10.13 14.52 12.66
C ALA A 113 10.18 14.84 14.16
N VAL A 114 9.04 15.17 14.76
CA VAL A 114 8.94 15.43 16.21
C VAL A 114 9.29 14.17 17.01
N THR A 115 8.81 12.99 16.59
CA THR A 115 9.12 11.72 17.25
C THR A 115 10.62 11.43 17.24
N LEU A 116 11.27 11.60 16.08
CA LEU A 116 12.71 11.40 15.94
C LEU A 116 13.52 12.40 16.80
N ALA A 117 13.07 13.66 16.88
CA ALA A 117 13.71 14.66 17.74
C ALA A 117 13.54 14.34 19.23
N LEU A 118 12.38 13.81 19.65
CA LEU A 118 12.17 13.39 21.04
C LEU A 118 12.97 12.13 21.38
N ASP A 119 13.08 11.17 20.45
CA ASP A 119 13.86 9.95 20.61
C ASP A 119 15.37 10.24 20.72
N SER A 120 15.88 11.26 20.04
CA SER A 120 17.30 11.64 20.11
C SER A 120 17.68 12.27 21.45
N LEU A 121 16.72 12.90 22.14
CA LEU A 121 16.90 13.46 23.49
C LEU A 121 16.81 12.39 24.59
N HIS A 122 16.13 11.27 24.32
CA HIS A 122 16.02 10.13 25.22
C HIS A 122 16.47 8.85 24.49
N PRO A 123 17.80 8.64 24.33
CA PRO A 123 18.33 7.47 23.65
C PRO A 123 17.66 6.22 24.21
N ARG A 124 16.98 5.47 23.35
CA ARG A 124 16.18 4.31 23.75
C ARG A 124 17.11 3.27 24.37
N GLY A 125 17.19 3.26 25.70
CA GLY A 125 17.74 2.14 26.45
C GLY A 125 16.89 0.90 26.16
N ASP A 126 17.51 -0.10 25.54
CA ASP A 126 17.09 -1.51 25.47
C ASP A 126 15.59 -1.77 25.24
N ARG A 127 15.08 -1.48 24.03
CA ARG A 127 13.77 -2.00 23.57
C ARG A 127 13.89 -3.19 22.60
N ASP A 128 15.09 -3.71 22.37
CA ASP A 128 15.31 -4.85 21.48
C ASP A 128 14.82 -6.18 22.08
N SER A 129 14.47 -6.20 23.37
CA SER A 129 13.85 -7.35 24.06
C SER A 129 12.40 -7.63 23.63
N CYS A 130 11.74 -6.71 22.91
CA CYS A 130 10.32 -6.82 22.52
C CYS A 130 10.11 -7.12 21.02
N ARG A 131 11.13 -7.57 20.30
CA ARG A 131 10.89 -8.20 18.99
C ARG A 131 10.39 -9.63 19.22
N PRO A 132 9.19 -10.02 18.74
CA PRO A 132 8.82 -11.43 18.74
C PRO A 132 9.89 -12.20 17.96
N ARG A 133 10.54 -13.16 18.62
CA ARG A 133 11.42 -14.11 17.93
C ARG A 133 10.53 -14.92 16.98
N PRO A 134 10.93 -15.18 15.73
CA PRO A 134 10.18 -16.10 14.87
C PRO A 134 10.05 -17.44 15.61
N THR A 135 8.83 -17.81 16.00
CA THR A 135 8.53 -19.00 16.83
C THR A 135 8.26 -20.25 16.01
N ALA A 136 8.48 -20.24 14.70
CA ALA A 136 8.32 -21.45 13.90
C ALA A 136 9.64 -22.25 13.86
N PRO A 137 9.69 -23.49 14.37
CA PRO A 137 10.81 -24.37 14.06
C PRO A 137 10.77 -24.69 12.56
N LEU A 138 11.91 -24.50 11.87
CA LEU A 138 12.17 -24.83 10.45
C LEU A 138 12.14 -26.35 10.18
N GLY A 139 11.11 -27.06 10.61
CA GLY A 139 11.08 -28.53 10.60
C GLY A 139 9.70 -29.17 10.41
N ALA A 140 8.70 -28.45 9.89
CA ALA A 140 7.35 -29.00 9.71
C ALA A 140 6.76 -28.74 8.31
N LEU A 141 7.57 -28.89 7.27
CA LEU A 141 7.07 -29.14 5.91
C LEU A 141 7.73 -30.43 5.44
N ARG A 142 6.99 -31.53 5.59
CA ARG A 142 7.23 -32.79 4.88
C ARG A 142 6.39 -32.77 3.61
#